data_AF-A0A2N7TTA1-F1
#
_entry.id   AF-A0A2N7TTA1-F1
#
_cell.length_a   1.000
_cell.length_b   1.000
_cell.length_c   1.000
_cell.angle_alpha   90.00
_cell.angle_beta   90.00
_cell.angle_gamma   90.00
#
_symmetry.space_group_name_H-M   'P 1'
#
loop_
_entity.id
_entity.type
_entity.pdbx_description
1 polymer ?
#
loop_
_entity_poly.entity_id
_entity_poly.type
_entity_poly.pdbx_seq_one_letter_code
_entity_poly.pdbx_strand_id
1 'polypeptide(L)'
;MWLVLWAWLAWLLPGPAMAQDDWLRDSWRDVIAGSPFDEPLQVDSQARSHSVSGSVHARVHQPFERLADELSSPAAWCEILFLHLNVKGCLHGPGGSTAGTALALFVGRQDQVDPAHAERLDLRWRVVAREPRYLDVALEGDEGPYGTRAFRLQLRAVPDDDEHSLVQLRYSLVFGMRARLALRGYFTFGGRDLVGFTLEGTGADGQPTHVGGTRGMIERNVMRFYLALEAHLDTRALPEAERLEASLDRWFTMTMRYPRQLFETDRATYLDQKRREYERQQALAREAAPGGR
;
A
#
# COMPACT_ATOMS: atom_id res chain seq x y z
N MET A 1 66.19 -25.62 -4.44
CA MET A 1 65.50 -24.38 -4.06
C MET A 1 64.03 -24.55 -4.44
N TRP A 2 63.22 -25.02 -3.49
CA TRP A 2 61.79 -25.30 -3.67
C TRP A 2 61.00 -24.01 -3.44
N LEU A 3 60.25 -23.54 -4.44
CA LEU A 3 59.26 -22.47 -4.27
C LEU A 3 57.88 -23.08 -4.42
N VAL A 4 57.19 -23.20 -3.29
CA VAL A 4 55.81 -23.66 -3.16
C VAL A 4 54.90 -22.48 -3.50
N LEU A 5 54.19 -22.56 -4.63
CA LEU A 5 53.10 -21.65 -4.99
C LEU A 5 51.83 -22.08 -4.25
N TRP A 6 51.48 -21.36 -3.19
CA TRP A 6 50.17 -21.45 -2.54
C TRP A 6 49.17 -20.62 -3.35
N ALA A 7 48.36 -21.29 -4.17
CA ALA A 7 47.18 -20.68 -4.79
C ALA A 7 46.09 -20.55 -3.72
N TRP A 8 45.80 -19.32 -3.30
CA TRP A 8 44.62 -19.01 -2.50
C TRP A 8 43.38 -19.10 -3.40
N LEU A 9 42.74 -20.27 -3.42
CA LEU A 9 41.33 -20.37 -3.82
C LEU A 9 40.48 -19.82 -2.66
N ALA A 10 40.20 -18.52 -2.70
CA ALA A 10 39.15 -17.94 -1.88
C ALA A 10 37.81 -18.49 -2.38
N TRP A 11 37.22 -19.43 -1.64
CA TRP A 11 35.83 -19.83 -1.85
C TRP A 11 34.94 -18.63 -1.55
N LEU A 12 34.31 -18.08 -2.59
CA LEU A 12 33.24 -17.09 -2.48
C LEU A 12 32.00 -17.80 -1.94
N LEU A 13 31.97 -18.06 -0.64
CA LEU A 13 30.71 -18.40 0.03
C LEU A 13 29.86 -17.12 0.05
N PRO A 14 28.60 -17.17 -0.41
CA PRO A 14 27.71 -16.02 -0.31
C PRO A 14 27.60 -15.58 1.16
N GLY A 15 27.67 -14.27 1.39
CA GLY A 15 27.55 -13.72 2.74
C GLY A 15 26.15 -13.98 3.33
N PRO A 16 26.01 -13.95 4.68
CA PRO A 16 24.74 -14.26 5.35
C PRO A 16 23.56 -13.36 4.92
N ALA A 17 23.83 -12.12 4.49
CA ALA A 17 22.82 -11.21 3.93
C ALA A 17 22.26 -11.72 2.59
N MET A 18 23.12 -12.21 1.69
CA MET A 18 22.68 -12.77 0.40
C MET A 18 21.81 -14.03 0.58
N ALA A 19 22.19 -14.91 1.51
CA ALA A 19 21.43 -16.11 1.82
C ALA A 19 20.05 -15.79 2.45
N GLN A 20 19.96 -14.69 3.22
CA GLN A 20 18.69 -14.19 3.72
C GLN A 20 17.83 -13.63 2.58
N ASP A 21 18.37 -12.82 1.68
CA ASP A 21 17.58 -12.27 0.56
C ASP A 21 17.02 -13.35 -0.36
N ASP A 22 17.78 -14.43 -0.59
CA ASP A 22 17.35 -15.57 -1.41
C ASP A 22 16.21 -16.35 -0.74
N TRP A 23 16.30 -16.59 0.58
CA TRP A 23 15.20 -17.19 1.38
C TRP A 23 13.90 -16.37 1.26
N LEU A 24 14.01 -15.03 1.31
CA LEU A 24 12.84 -14.15 1.32
C LEU A 24 12.12 -14.22 -0.03
N ARG A 25 12.91 -14.17 -1.11
CA ARG A 25 12.43 -14.29 -2.48
C ARG A 25 11.71 -15.62 -2.68
N ASP A 26 12.33 -16.74 -2.34
CA ASP A 26 11.75 -18.06 -2.54
C ASP A 26 10.47 -18.24 -1.71
N SER A 27 10.49 -17.80 -0.45
CA SER A 27 9.29 -17.83 0.39
C SER A 27 8.14 -17.01 -0.18
N TRP A 28 8.41 -15.85 -0.78
CA TRP A 28 7.37 -15.01 -1.37
C TRP A 28 6.86 -15.57 -2.70
N ARG A 29 7.72 -16.21 -3.50
CA ARG A 29 7.31 -16.96 -4.70
C ARG A 29 6.36 -18.10 -4.35
N ASP A 30 6.67 -18.86 -3.31
CA ASP A 30 5.80 -19.95 -2.85
C ASP A 30 4.43 -19.43 -2.40
N VAL A 31 4.40 -18.30 -1.69
CA VAL A 31 3.15 -17.67 -1.22
C VAL A 31 2.26 -17.25 -2.40
N ILE A 32 2.82 -16.63 -3.44
CA ILE A 32 2.03 -16.18 -4.60
C ILE A 32 1.74 -17.31 -5.59
N ALA A 33 2.55 -18.38 -5.64
CA ALA A 33 2.28 -19.54 -6.48
C ALA A 33 1.05 -20.35 -6.01
N GLY A 34 0.75 -20.33 -4.71
CA GLY A 34 -0.45 -20.93 -4.13
C GLY A 34 -1.71 -20.05 -4.20
N SER A 35 -1.64 -18.95 -4.95
CA SER A 35 -2.68 -17.93 -4.96
C SER A 35 -3.96 -18.35 -5.70
N PRO A 36 -5.16 -17.93 -5.23
CA PRO A 36 -6.40 -18.07 -5.97
C PRO A 36 -6.62 -16.96 -7.03
N PHE A 37 -5.70 -16.01 -7.17
CA PHE A 37 -5.78 -14.91 -8.14
C PHE A 37 -5.15 -15.29 -9.48
N ASP A 38 -5.66 -14.72 -10.58
CA ASP A 38 -5.07 -14.90 -11.92
C ASP A 38 -3.70 -14.21 -12.05
N GLU A 39 -3.45 -13.21 -11.20
CA GLU A 39 -2.20 -12.49 -11.08
C GLU A 39 -1.36 -13.06 -9.94
N PRO A 40 -0.01 -12.97 -10.00
CA PRO A 40 0.91 -13.50 -8.99
C PRO A 40 0.89 -12.66 -7.70
N LEU A 41 -0.25 -12.68 -7.00
CA LEU A 41 -0.50 -11.93 -5.78
C LEU A 41 -1.28 -12.76 -4.77
N GLN A 42 -1.05 -12.58 -3.47
CA GLN A 42 -1.78 -13.27 -2.40
C GLN A 42 -2.15 -12.27 -1.30
N VAL A 43 -3.39 -12.37 -0.81
CA VAL A 43 -3.89 -11.57 0.31
C VAL A 43 -3.93 -12.43 1.58
N ASP A 44 -3.56 -11.85 2.72
CA ASP A 44 -3.80 -12.43 4.05
C ASP A 44 -4.31 -11.37 5.02
N SER A 45 -5.05 -11.80 6.05
CA SER A 45 -5.53 -10.91 7.11
C SER A 45 -5.66 -11.58 8.47
N GLN A 46 -5.34 -10.80 9.50
CA GLN A 46 -5.45 -11.19 10.90
C GLN A 46 -6.28 -10.16 11.67
N ALA A 47 -7.19 -10.64 12.50
CA ALA A 47 -7.92 -9.82 13.46
C ALA A 47 -7.62 -10.31 14.88
N ARG A 48 -7.29 -9.37 15.77
CA ARG A 48 -7.10 -9.56 17.21
C ARG A 48 -8.13 -8.71 17.96
N SER A 49 -8.12 -8.80 19.29
CA SER A 49 -9.09 -8.11 20.15
C SER A 49 -9.16 -6.59 19.92
N HIS A 50 -8.03 -5.95 19.62
CA HIS A 50 -7.93 -4.50 19.47
C HIS A 50 -7.25 -4.06 18.16
N SER A 51 -6.70 -4.99 17.39
CA SER A 51 -5.96 -4.67 16.18
C SER A 51 -6.39 -5.54 15.01
N VAL A 52 -6.21 -5.00 13.81
CA VAL A 52 -6.41 -5.72 12.56
C VAL A 52 -5.24 -5.43 11.65
N SER A 53 -4.82 -6.42 10.87
CA SER A 53 -3.81 -6.25 9.83
C SER A 53 -4.17 -7.05 8.59
N GLY A 54 -3.89 -6.49 7.43
CA GLY A 54 -3.90 -7.17 6.14
C GLY A 54 -2.54 -7.06 5.47
N SER A 55 -2.23 -8.01 4.60
CA SER A 55 -1.03 -7.96 3.76
C SER A 55 -1.31 -8.46 2.35
N VAL A 56 -0.63 -7.87 1.38
CA VAL A 56 -0.53 -8.39 0.01
C VAL A 56 0.93 -8.79 -0.23
N HIS A 57 1.16 -10.00 -0.69
CA HIS A 57 2.39 -10.38 -1.37
C HIS A 57 2.12 -10.36 -2.86
N ALA A 58 3.01 -9.80 -3.66
CA ALA A 58 2.81 -9.74 -5.10
C ALA A 58 4.14 -9.68 -5.86
N ARG A 59 4.12 -10.12 -7.11
CA ARG A 59 5.16 -9.80 -8.10
C ARG A 59 4.72 -8.59 -8.91
N VAL A 60 5.58 -7.57 -8.96
CA VAL A 60 5.35 -6.34 -9.73
C VAL A 60 6.32 -6.25 -10.90
N HIS A 61 5.86 -5.71 -12.03
CA HIS A 61 6.66 -5.52 -13.24
C HIS A 61 7.51 -4.25 -13.14
N GLN A 62 8.46 -4.24 -12.20
CA GLN A 62 9.43 -3.17 -12.03
C GLN A 62 10.78 -3.74 -11.59
N PRO A 63 11.89 -3.42 -12.27
CA PRO A 63 13.23 -3.78 -11.81
C PRO A 63 13.50 -3.21 -10.41
N PHE A 64 14.12 -4.02 -9.55
CA PHE A 64 14.29 -3.70 -8.12
C PHE A 64 14.93 -2.34 -7.86
N GLU A 65 16.00 -1.99 -8.58
CA GLU A 65 16.69 -0.71 -8.36
C GLU A 65 15.76 0.48 -8.62
N ARG A 66 15.00 0.45 -9.73
CA ARG A 66 14.04 1.51 -10.05
C ARG A 66 12.89 1.58 -9.04
N LEU A 67 12.42 0.42 -8.58
CA LEU A 67 11.41 0.35 -7.52
C LEU A 67 11.93 0.96 -6.21
N ALA A 68 13.15 0.61 -5.82
CA ALA A 68 13.77 1.09 -4.60
C ALA A 68 14.04 2.59 -4.63
N ASP A 69 14.46 3.14 -5.76
CA ASP A 69 14.62 4.57 -5.97
C ASP A 69 13.29 5.31 -5.82
N GLU A 70 12.25 4.87 -6.53
CA GLU A 70 10.94 5.52 -6.53
C GLU A 70 10.30 5.49 -5.14
N LEU A 71 10.28 4.33 -4.48
CA LEU A 71 9.62 4.15 -3.18
C LEU A 71 10.42 4.71 -2.00
N SER A 72 11.65 5.15 -2.23
CA SER A 72 12.45 5.93 -1.27
C SER A 72 12.12 7.43 -1.29
N SER A 73 11.02 7.84 -1.91
CA SER A 73 10.56 9.24 -1.94
C SER A 73 9.22 9.42 -1.21
N PRO A 74 9.09 10.37 -0.26
CA PRO A 74 7.79 10.68 0.34
C PRO A 74 6.78 11.21 -0.69
N ALA A 75 7.24 11.88 -1.75
CA ALA A 75 6.36 12.37 -2.82
C ALA A 75 5.66 11.21 -3.55
N ALA A 76 6.40 10.13 -3.84
CA ALA A 76 5.85 8.93 -4.47
C ALA A 76 4.75 8.30 -3.61
N TRP A 77 4.95 8.23 -2.29
CA TRP A 77 3.92 7.74 -1.37
C TRP A 77 2.68 8.63 -1.32
N CYS A 78 2.83 9.95 -1.44
CA CYS A 78 1.67 10.82 -1.58
C CYS A 78 0.90 10.58 -2.87
N GLU A 79 1.59 10.43 -4.00
CA GLU A 79 0.99 10.12 -5.30
C GLU A 79 0.23 8.77 -5.24
N ILE A 80 0.84 7.74 -4.65
CA ILE A 80 0.22 6.42 -4.45
C ILE A 80 -1.02 6.51 -3.57
N LEU A 81 -0.88 7.06 -2.35
CA LEU A 81 -1.97 7.10 -1.37
C LEU A 81 -3.14 7.95 -1.86
N PHE A 82 -2.86 9.00 -2.63
CA PHE A 82 -3.87 9.85 -3.22
C PHE A 82 -4.84 9.06 -4.12
N LEU A 83 -4.43 7.99 -4.79
CA LEU A 83 -5.33 7.23 -5.67
C LEU A 83 -6.52 6.59 -4.93
N HIS A 84 -6.40 6.35 -3.62
CA HIS A 84 -7.47 5.74 -2.83
C HIS A 84 -8.69 6.66 -2.72
N LEU A 85 -9.89 6.12 -2.94
CA LEU A 85 -11.20 6.83 -2.92
C LEU A 85 -11.53 7.66 -1.66
N ASN A 86 -10.84 7.40 -0.54
CA ASN A 86 -11.06 8.05 0.75
C ASN A 86 -9.98 9.09 1.07
N VAL A 87 -8.91 9.18 0.27
CA VAL A 87 -7.85 10.16 0.44
C VAL A 87 -8.17 11.38 -0.41
N LYS A 88 -8.50 12.49 0.25
CA LYS A 88 -8.95 13.76 -0.33
C LYS A 88 -7.80 14.71 -0.65
N GLY A 89 -6.62 14.38 -0.15
CA GLY A 89 -5.38 15.09 -0.43
C GLY A 89 -4.23 14.44 0.33
N CYS A 90 -3.02 14.62 -0.18
CA CYS A 90 -1.78 14.27 0.49
C CYS A 90 -0.77 15.39 0.27
N LEU A 91 -0.22 15.91 1.37
CA LEU A 91 0.90 16.84 1.34
C LEU A 91 2.13 16.11 1.85
N HIS A 92 3.29 16.35 1.24
CA HIS A 92 4.55 15.82 1.71
C HIS A 92 5.50 16.95 2.10
N GLY A 93 6.29 16.71 3.15
CA GLY A 93 7.39 17.59 3.54
C GLY A 93 8.63 17.40 2.66
N PRO A 94 9.68 18.23 2.84
CA PRO A 94 10.99 17.98 2.25
C PRO A 94 11.50 16.62 2.73
N GLY A 95 11.82 15.73 1.79
CA GLY A 95 12.35 14.40 2.10
C GLY A 95 13.69 14.49 2.83
N GLY A 96 13.80 13.84 3.97
CA GLY A 96 15.01 13.81 4.78
C GLY A 96 14.85 12.87 5.97
N SER A 97 15.92 12.18 6.32
CA SER A 97 16.01 11.16 7.38
C SER A 97 15.87 11.70 8.82
N THR A 98 15.34 12.89 9.01
CA THR A 98 15.09 13.49 10.32
C THR A 98 13.64 13.23 10.74
N ALA A 99 13.50 12.67 11.94
CA ALA A 99 12.23 12.39 12.60
C ALA A 99 11.28 13.61 12.55
N GLY A 100 10.27 13.53 11.69
CA GLY A 100 9.21 14.52 11.52
C GLY A 100 8.09 13.96 10.66
N THR A 101 6.88 14.51 10.78
CA THR A 101 5.76 14.18 9.89
C THR A 101 6.16 14.50 8.46
N ALA A 102 6.29 13.46 7.64
CA ALA A 102 6.72 13.58 6.26
C ALA A 102 5.54 13.59 5.29
N LEU A 103 4.38 13.05 5.70
CA LEU A 103 3.14 13.09 4.91
C LEU A 103 1.98 13.54 5.80
N ALA A 104 1.13 14.41 5.28
CA ALA A 104 -0.16 14.77 5.86
C ALA A 104 -1.27 14.33 4.91
N LEU A 105 -2.00 13.27 5.28
CA LEU A 105 -3.13 12.77 4.53
C LEU A 105 -4.42 13.43 5.04
N PHE A 106 -5.31 13.74 4.11
CA PHE A 106 -6.66 14.19 4.41
C PHE A 106 -7.61 13.07 4.04
N VAL A 107 -8.21 12.42 5.05
CA VAL A 107 -9.07 11.24 4.85
C VAL A 107 -10.52 11.63 5.10
N GLY A 108 -11.37 11.43 4.10
CA GLY A 108 -12.78 11.85 4.15
C GLY A 108 -13.70 10.81 3.54
N ARG A 109 -14.99 10.95 3.82
CA ARG A 109 -16.03 10.10 3.19
C ARG A 109 -16.12 10.37 1.70
N GLN A 110 -16.66 9.44 0.93
CA GLN A 110 -16.77 9.55 -0.53
C GLN A 110 -17.55 10.78 -1.01
N ASP A 111 -18.58 11.20 -0.28
CA ASP A 111 -19.40 12.39 -0.53
C ASP A 111 -18.74 13.70 -0.07
N GLN A 112 -17.68 13.60 0.73
CA GLN A 112 -16.94 14.75 1.26
C GLN A 112 -15.78 15.09 0.32
N VAL A 113 -16.03 16.07 -0.54
CA VAL A 113 -15.07 16.54 -1.53
C VAL A 113 -14.04 17.49 -0.88
N ASP A 114 -14.41 18.24 0.16
CA ASP A 114 -13.56 19.26 0.79
C ASP A 114 -12.61 18.70 1.89
N PRO A 115 -11.27 18.82 1.72
CA PRO A 115 -10.27 18.44 2.73
C PRO A 115 -10.45 19.14 4.08
N ALA A 116 -11.07 20.32 4.15
CA ALA A 116 -11.33 20.99 5.43
C ALA A 116 -12.34 20.23 6.32
N HIS A 117 -13.14 19.35 5.71
CA HIS A 117 -14.06 18.44 6.40
C HIS A 117 -13.51 17.00 6.50
N ALA A 118 -12.29 16.78 5.98
CA ALA A 118 -11.59 15.52 6.08
C ALA A 118 -10.77 15.46 7.38
N GLU A 119 -10.63 14.25 7.93
CA GLU A 119 -9.79 14.03 9.11
C GLU A 119 -8.32 13.96 8.67
N ARG A 120 -7.48 14.80 9.27
CA ARG A 120 -6.05 14.83 9.00
C ARG A 120 -5.36 13.66 9.70
N LEU A 121 -4.56 12.91 8.94
CA LEU A 121 -3.69 11.83 9.40
C LEU A 121 -2.23 12.21 9.08
N ASP A 122 -1.47 12.51 10.13
CA ASP A 122 -0.04 12.80 10.03
C ASP A 122 0.77 11.50 10.08
N LEU A 123 1.54 11.22 9.03
CA LEU A 123 2.36 10.03 8.90
C LEU A 123 3.86 10.39 8.95
N ARG A 124 4.57 9.67 9.81
CA ARG A 124 6.02 9.56 9.76
C ARG A 124 6.39 8.57 8.67
N TRP A 125 7.07 9.03 7.63
CA TRP A 125 7.63 8.19 6.59
C TRP A 125 9.10 7.92 6.88
N ARG A 126 9.54 6.69 6.70
CA ARG A 126 10.93 6.29 6.90
C ARG A 126 11.34 5.17 5.95
N VAL A 127 12.56 5.29 5.40
CA VAL A 127 13.29 4.16 4.83
C VAL A 127 13.92 3.41 5.99
N VAL A 128 13.34 2.27 6.36
CA VAL A 128 13.78 1.44 7.49
C VAL A 128 15.09 0.72 7.15
N ALA A 129 15.18 0.20 5.93
CA ALA A 129 16.38 -0.42 5.39
C ALA A 129 16.43 -0.20 3.87
N ARG A 130 17.64 0.03 3.35
CA ARG A 130 17.90 0.10 1.92
C ARG A 130 19.26 -0.54 1.64
N GLU A 131 19.20 -1.73 1.10
CA GLU A 131 20.33 -2.59 0.77
C GLU A 131 20.27 -2.93 -0.73
N PRO A 132 21.37 -3.44 -1.34
CA PRO A 132 21.40 -3.70 -2.78
C PRO A 132 20.29 -4.63 -3.30
N ARG A 133 19.71 -5.47 -2.44
CA ARG A 133 18.68 -6.46 -2.79
C ARG A 133 17.50 -6.47 -1.82
N TYR A 134 17.38 -5.46 -0.96
CA TYR A 134 16.30 -5.36 0.01
C TYR A 134 15.90 -3.92 0.27
N LEU A 135 14.60 -3.66 0.28
CA LEU A 135 14.00 -2.38 0.66
C LEU A 135 12.97 -2.61 1.75
N ASP A 136 12.95 -1.76 2.78
CA ASP A 136 11.90 -1.68 3.78
C ASP A 136 11.53 -0.21 4.01
N VAL A 137 10.28 0.16 3.71
CA VAL A 137 9.74 1.51 3.88
C VAL A 137 8.49 1.44 4.74
N ALA A 138 8.38 2.34 5.72
CA ALA A 138 7.25 2.40 6.64
C ALA A 138 6.66 3.80 6.74
N LEU A 139 5.32 3.84 6.82
CA LEU A 139 4.50 5.01 7.08
C LEU A 139 3.71 4.74 8.36
N GLU A 140 3.95 5.53 9.40
CA GLU A 140 3.40 5.29 10.74
C GLU A 140 2.71 6.54 11.29
N GLY A 141 1.48 6.40 11.77
CA GLY A 141 0.68 7.46 12.38
C GLY A 141 0.09 7.01 13.73
N ASP A 142 0.16 7.85 14.75
CA ASP A 142 -0.27 7.47 16.11
C ASP A 142 -1.78 7.51 16.27
N GLU A 143 -2.40 8.54 15.70
CA GLU A 143 -3.85 8.75 15.69
C GLU A 143 -4.32 8.76 14.25
N GLY A 144 -5.47 8.12 14.01
CA GLY A 144 -6.08 8.07 12.70
C GLY A 144 -7.57 8.32 12.77
N PRO A 145 -8.22 8.38 11.59
CA PRO A 145 -9.60 8.80 11.51
C PRO A 145 -10.54 7.93 12.34
N TYR A 146 -11.64 8.54 12.80
CA TYR A 146 -12.74 7.85 13.50
C TYR A 146 -12.30 7.09 14.77
N GLY A 147 -11.24 7.57 15.44
CA GLY A 147 -10.71 6.98 16.68
C GLY A 147 -9.91 5.70 16.46
N THR A 148 -9.36 5.52 15.26
CA THR A 148 -8.30 4.53 15.00
C THR A 148 -6.95 5.05 15.50
N ARG A 149 -6.02 4.14 15.78
CA ARG A 149 -4.69 4.46 16.30
C ARG A 149 -3.64 3.53 15.71
N ALA A 150 -2.37 3.90 15.88
CA ALA A 150 -1.22 3.09 15.47
C ALA A 150 -1.36 2.60 14.02
N PHE A 151 -1.72 3.51 13.13
CA PHE A 151 -1.75 3.29 11.69
C PHE A 151 -0.33 2.92 11.24
N ARG A 152 -0.21 1.82 10.50
CA ARG A 152 1.05 1.44 9.87
C ARG A 152 0.79 0.85 8.50
N LEU A 153 1.40 1.47 7.49
CA LEU A 153 1.57 0.91 6.15
C LEU A 153 3.06 0.66 5.96
N GLN A 154 3.43 -0.57 5.62
CA GLN A 154 4.82 -0.96 5.43
C GLN A 154 4.95 -1.73 4.12
N LEU A 155 5.93 -1.34 3.32
CA LEU A 155 6.31 -2.06 2.12
C LEU A 155 7.71 -2.61 2.27
N ARG A 156 7.85 -3.88 1.93
CA ARG A 156 9.14 -4.54 1.73
C ARG A 156 9.25 -5.01 0.31
N ALA A 157 10.46 -4.96 -0.26
CA ALA A 157 10.70 -5.44 -1.60
C ALA A 157 12.04 -6.17 -1.71
N VAL A 158 12.09 -7.17 -2.59
CA VAL A 158 13.30 -7.89 -3.03
C VAL A 158 13.26 -8.06 -4.55
N PRO A 159 14.42 -8.20 -5.23
CA PRO A 159 14.43 -8.52 -6.64
C PRO A 159 13.81 -9.90 -6.88
N ASP A 160 13.13 -10.08 -8.01
CA ASP A 160 12.61 -11.37 -8.47
C ASP A 160 13.44 -11.91 -9.64
N ASP A 161 13.51 -11.10 -10.71
CA ASP A 161 14.36 -11.24 -11.89
C ASP A 161 14.75 -9.84 -12.40
N ASP A 162 15.25 -9.74 -13.63
CA ASP A 162 15.75 -8.48 -14.20
C ASP A 162 14.64 -7.44 -14.45
N GLU A 163 13.40 -7.86 -14.61
CA GLU A 163 12.24 -7.02 -14.92
C GLU A 163 11.27 -6.88 -13.75
N HIS A 164 11.35 -7.76 -12.76
CA HIS A 164 10.36 -7.89 -11.70
C HIS A 164 10.95 -7.79 -10.30
N SER A 165 10.11 -7.32 -9.39
CA SER A 165 10.36 -7.34 -7.95
C SER A 165 9.23 -8.09 -7.25
N LEU A 166 9.54 -8.71 -6.13
CA LEU A 166 8.54 -9.19 -5.20
C LEU A 166 8.34 -8.14 -4.11
N VAL A 167 7.09 -7.88 -3.74
CA VAL A 167 6.72 -6.93 -2.70
C VAL A 167 5.82 -7.59 -1.65
N GLN A 168 6.00 -7.19 -0.40
CA GLN A 168 5.01 -7.36 0.66
C GLN A 168 4.52 -5.98 1.08
N LEU A 169 3.24 -5.70 0.89
CA LEU A 169 2.58 -4.51 1.43
C LEU A 169 1.71 -4.93 2.61
N ARG A 170 2.00 -4.38 3.80
CA ARG A 170 1.27 -4.67 5.03
C ARG A 170 0.61 -3.42 5.57
N TYR A 171 -0.68 -3.52 5.86
CA TYR A 171 -1.48 -2.47 6.47
C TYR A 171 -2.04 -2.93 7.81
N SER A 172 -1.90 -2.13 8.86
CA SER A 172 -2.45 -2.43 10.19
C SER A 172 -2.90 -1.19 10.94
N LEU A 173 -3.85 -1.38 11.85
CA LEU A 173 -4.32 -0.35 12.77
C LEU A 173 -4.91 -0.97 14.04
N VAL A 174 -5.08 -0.12 15.05
CA VAL A 174 -5.70 -0.43 16.34
C VAL A 174 -7.02 0.33 16.46
N PHE A 175 -8.07 -0.34 16.93
CA PHE A 175 -9.35 0.28 17.24
C PHE A 175 -9.40 0.72 18.70
N GLY A 176 -9.81 1.96 18.94
CA GLY A 176 -10.30 2.37 20.26
C GLY A 176 -11.59 1.63 20.64
N MET A 177 -11.95 1.62 21.93
CA MET A 177 -13.17 0.94 22.41
C MET A 177 -14.44 1.43 21.71
N ARG A 178 -14.55 2.75 21.46
CA ARG A 178 -15.68 3.36 20.75
C ARG A 178 -15.73 2.92 19.27
N ALA A 179 -14.60 2.96 18.57
CA ALA A 179 -14.49 2.49 17.19
C ALA A 179 -14.89 1.02 17.04
N ARG A 180 -14.54 0.17 18.02
CA ARG A 180 -14.93 -1.25 18.02
C ARG A 180 -16.43 -1.45 18.12
N LEU A 181 -17.11 -0.70 18.99
CA LEU A 181 -18.57 -0.81 19.13
C LEU A 181 -19.26 -0.33 17.85
N ALA A 182 -18.77 0.76 17.26
CA ALA A 182 -19.26 1.28 15.98
C ALA A 182 -19.07 0.25 14.85
N LEU A 183 -17.90 -0.36 14.72
CA LEU A 183 -17.62 -1.38 13.70
C LEU A 183 -18.47 -2.64 13.89
N ARG A 184 -18.68 -3.06 15.14
CA ARG A 184 -19.59 -4.17 15.41
C ARG A 184 -21.00 -3.84 14.94
N GLY A 185 -21.51 -2.65 15.26
CA GLY A 185 -22.80 -2.18 14.75
C GLY A 185 -22.84 -2.12 13.21
N TYR A 186 -21.80 -1.55 12.59
CA TYR A 186 -21.68 -1.43 11.14
C TYR A 186 -21.76 -2.78 10.45
N PHE A 187 -20.91 -3.75 10.80
CA PHE A 187 -20.96 -5.09 10.21
C PHE A 187 -22.18 -5.89 10.63
N THR A 188 -22.85 -5.50 11.71
CA THR A 188 -24.14 -6.11 12.10
C THR A 188 -25.30 -5.53 11.31
N PHE A 189 -25.26 -4.32 10.75
CA PHE A 189 -26.48 -3.72 10.15
C PHE A 189 -26.32 -3.13 8.76
N GLY A 190 -25.14 -2.61 8.38
CA GLY A 190 -24.93 -1.92 7.11
C GLY A 190 -23.81 -2.46 6.23
N GLY A 191 -22.82 -3.14 6.80
CA GLY A 191 -21.65 -3.67 6.09
C GLY A 191 -21.61 -5.19 5.96
N ARG A 192 -22.74 -5.89 6.17
CA ARG A 192 -22.80 -7.37 6.16
C ARG A 192 -22.33 -7.96 4.83
N ASP A 193 -22.67 -7.29 3.73
CA ASP A 193 -22.36 -7.76 2.38
C ASP A 193 -20.95 -7.35 1.92
N LEU A 194 -20.23 -6.58 2.73
CA LEU A 194 -18.85 -6.18 2.44
C LEU A 194 -17.90 -7.31 2.82
N VAL A 195 -17.39 -7.95 1.77
CA VAL A 195 -16.48 -9.10 1.87
C VAL A 195 -15.08 -8.76 1.37
N GLY A 196 -14.10 -9.48 1.92
CA GLY A 196 -12.72 -9.48 1.45
C GLY A 196 -12.49 -10.51 0.34
N PHE A 197 -11.26 -10.95 0.23
CA PHE A 197 -10.78 -11.84 -0.82
C PHE A 197 -10.62 -13.28 -0.34
N THR A 198 -10.17 -13.48 0.90
CA THR A 198 -9.93 -14.82 1.46
C THR A 198 -11.22 -15.65 1.43
N LEU A 199 -11.10 -16.88 0.92
CA LEU A 199 -12.18 -17.87 0.92
C LEU A 199 -12.21 -18.60 2.26
N GLU A 200 -13.35 -18.60 2.93
CA GLU A 200 -13.57 -19.32 4.20
C GLU A 200 -14.27 -20.68 3.99
N GLY A 201 -14.71 -20.96 2.75
CA GLY A 201 -15.33 -22.21 2.37
C GLY A 201 -16.37 -22.01 1.28
N THR A 202 -17.31 -22.95 1.20
CA THR A 202 -18.42 -22.93 0.26
C THR A 202 -19.72 -22.77 1.03
N GLY A 203 -20.57 -21.84 0.60
CA GLY A 203 -21.88 -21.59 1.16
C GLY A 203 -22.86 -22.73 0.86
N ALA A 204 -24.04 -22.67 1.49
CA ALA A 204 -25.12 -23.65 1.27
C ALA A 204 -25.67 -23.61 -0.17
N ASP A 205 -25.41 -22.52 -0.90
CA ASP A 205 -25.74 -22.30 -2.31
C ASP A 205 -24.65 -22.82 -3.28
N GLY A 206 -23.59 -23.44 -2.76
CA GLY A 206 -22.47 -23.91 -3.55
C GLY A 206 -21.50 -22.81 -3.99
N GLN A 207 -21.69 -21.55 -3.57
CA GLN A 207 -20.83 -20.44 -3.94
C GLN A 207 -19.69 -20.23 -2.93
N PRO A 208 -18.52 -19.72 -3.36
CA PRO A 208 -17.45 -19.39 -2.43
C PRO A 208 -17.89 -18.32 -1.43
N THR A 209 -17.71 -18.63 -0.14
CA THR A 209 -17.93 -17.68 0.95
C THR A 209 -16.63 -16.94 1.22
N HIS A 210 -16.66 -15.63 1.01
CA HIS A 210 -15.53 -14.76 1.31
C HIS A 210 -15.57 -14.28 2.76
N VAL A 211 -14.39 -14.02 3.31
CA VAL A 211 -14.24 -13.45 4.64
C VAL A 211 -14.97 -12.12 4.77
N GLY A 212 -15.77 -11.98 5.82
CA GLY A 212 -16.52 -10.75 6.11
C GLY A 212 -15.91 -9.92 7.26
N GLY A 213 -16.69 -8.93 7.73
CA GLY A 213 -16.40 -8.19 8.95
C GLY A 213 -15.09 -7.40 8.90
N THR A 214 -14.38 -7.32 10.03
CA THR A 214 -13.14 -6.55 10.14
C THR A 214 -11.99 -7.11 9.29
N ARG A 215 -11.95 -8.43 9.09
CA ARG A 215 -10.99 -9.07 8.18
C ARG A 215 -11.30 -8.71 6.73
N GLY A 216 -12.55 -8.86 6.29
CA GLY A 216 -12.95 -8.41 4.95
C GLY A 216 -12.64 -6.93 4.71
N MET A 217 -12.93 -6.07 5.69
CA MET A 217 -12.59 -4.64 5.62
C MET A 217 -11.11 -4.36 5.44
N ILE A 218 -10.23 -5.03 6.19
CA ILE A 218 -8.79 -4.78 6.09
C ILE A 218 -8.21 -5.31 4.77
N GLU A 219 -8.73 -6.44 4.28
CA GLU A 219 -8.32 -7.01 2.99
C GLU A 219 -8.65 -6.08 1.82
N ARG A 220 -9.86 -5.50 1.83
CA ARG A 220 -10.27 -4.50 0.83
C ARG A 220 -9.36 -3.28 0.84
N ASN A 221 -8.98 -2.78 2.03
CA ASN A 221 -8.11 -1.62 2.15
C ASN A 221 -6.67 -1.93 1.69
N VAL A 222 -6.07 -3.03 2.15
CA VAL A 222 -4.70 -3.37 1.75
C VAL A 222 -4.60 -3.68 0.26
N MET A 223 -5.63 -4.31 -0.33
CA MET A 223 -5.71 -4.50 -1.77
C MET A 223 -5.77 -3.16 -2.52
N ARG A 224 -6.60 -2.21 -2.07
CA ARG A 224 -6.67 -0.87 -2.70
C ARG A 224 -5.35 -0.12 -2.65
N PHE A 225 -4.60 -0.24 -1.56
CA PHE A 225 -3.25 0.34 -1.47
C PHE A 225 -2.26 -0.37 -2.39
N TYR A 226 -2.34 -1.70 -2.51
CA TYR A 226 -1.52 -2.45 -3.46
C TYR A 226 -1.80 -2.06 -4.91
N LEU A 227 -3.08 -2.00 -5.31
CA LEU A 227 -3.45 -1.57 -6.66
C LEU A 227 -3.06 -0.11 -6.94
N ALA A 228 -3.03 0.74 -5.91
CA ALA A 228 -2.54 2.12 -6.04
C ALA A 228 -1.02 2.17 -6.27
N LEU A 229 -0.27 1.33 -5.57
CA LEU A 229 1.16 1.15 -5.81
C LEU A 229 1.41 0.68 -7.25
N GLU A 230 0.70 -0.36 -7.71
CA GLU A 230 0.86 -0.90 -9.06
C GLU A 230 0.50 0.13 -10.13
N ALA A 231 -0.63 0.84 -9.98
CA ALA A 231 -1.04 1.90 -10.89
C ALA A 231 -0.02 3.04 -10.98
N HIS A 232 0.60 3.42 -9.86
CA HIS A 232 1.67 4.43 -9.84
C HIS A 232 2.92 3.96 -10.58
N LEU A 233 3.35 2.72 -10.35
CA LEU A 233 4.54 2.16 -10.99
C LEU A 233 4.34 2.03 -12.51
N ASP A 234 3.18 1.52 -12.93
CA ASP A 234 2.83 1.31 -14.35
C ASP A 234 2.85 2.61 -15.17
N THR A 235 2.49 3.74 -14.56
CA THR A 235 2.37 5.03 -15.24
C THR A 235 3.61 5.91 -15.06
N ARG A 236 4.59 5.46 -14.25
CA ARG A 236 5.71 6.32 -13.85
C ARG A 236 6.60 6.75 -15.03
N ALA A 237 6.68 5.92 -16.06
CA ALA A 237 7.43 6.21 -17.27
C ALA A 237 6.80 7.31 -18.14
N LEU A 238 5.54 7.67 -17.92
CA LEU A 238 4.85 8.72 -18.68
C LEU A 238 5.41 10.12 -18.34
N PRO A 239 5.22 11.12 -19.23
CA PRO A 239 5.49 12.51 -18.92
C PRO A 239 4.70 12.99 -17.69
N GLU A 240 5.31 13.83 -16.86
CA GLU A 240 4.73 14.28 -15.58
C GLU A 240 3.30 14.82 -15.72
N ALA A 241 3.03 15.59 -16.78
CA ALA A 241 1.72 16.17 -17.05
C ALA A 241 0.61 15.13 -17.31
N GLU A 242 0.97 13.91 -17.71
CA GLU A 242 0.02 12.83 -18.05
C GLU A 242 -0.15 11.81 -16.91
N ARG A 243 0.81 11.76 -15.96
CA ARG A 243 0.86 10.73 -14.92
C ARG A 243 -0.39 10.68 -14.06
N LEU A 244 -0.92 11.82 -13.62
CA LEU A 244 -2.07 11.85 -12.72
C LEU A 244 -3.29 11.16 -13.35
N GLU A 245 -3.69 11.60 -14.55
CA GLU A 245 -4.86 11.06 -15.23
C GLU A 245 -4.68 9.58 -15.56
N ALA A 246 -3.48 9.18 -16.02
CA ALA A 246 -3.17 7.78 -16.28
C ALA A 246 -3.25 6.93 -15.01
N SER A 247 -2.70 7.39 -13.87
CA SER A 247 -2.72 6.65 -12.60
C SER A 247 -4.14 6.50 -12.06
N LEU A 248 -4.97 7.55 -12.16
CA LEU A 248 -6.36 7.51 -11.74
C LEU A 248 -7.16 6.49 -12.57
N ASP A 249 -7.02 6.52 -13.89
CA ASP A 249 -7.69 5.57 -14.78
C ASP A 249 -7.22 4.13 -14.56
N ARG A 250 -5.90 3.94 -14.43
CA ARG A 250 -5.28 2.64 -14.19
C ARG A 250 -5.76 2.03 -12.88
N TRP A 251 -5.73 2.80 -11.79
CA TRP A 251 -6.22 2.36 -10.48
C TRP A 251 -7.68 1.96 -10.52
N PHE A 252 -8.55 2.79 -11.12
CA PHE A 252 -9.97 2.47 -11.23
C PHE A 252 -10.17 1.17 -12.01
N THR A 253 -9.53 1.04 -13.16
CA THR A 253 -9.60 -0.17 -14.01
C THR A 253 -9.18 -1.42 -13.26
N MET A 254 -8.08 -1.37 -12.50
CA MET A 254 -7.62 -2.49 -11.67
C MET A 254 -8.62 -2.86 -10.58
N THR A 255 -9.24 -1.88 -9.91
CA THR A 255 -10.25 -2.17 -8.87
C THR A 255 -11.48 -2.86 -9.44
N MET A 256 -11.81 -2.59 -10.71
CA MET A 256 -12.92 -3.23 -11.42
C MET A 256 -12.67 -4.69 -11.80
N ARG A 257 -11.46 -5.22 -11.63
CA ARG A 257 -11.19 -6.68 -11.66
C ARG A 257 -11.87 -7.40 -10.49
N TYR A 258 -12.16 -6.68 -9.41
CA TYR A 258 -12.70 -7.21 -8.16
C TYR A 258 -13.97 -6.46 -7.72
N PRO A 259 -15.02 -6.37 -8.55
CA PRO A 259 -16.15 -5.49 -8.28
C PRO A 259 -16.96 -5.91 -7.05
N ARG A 260 -17.05 -7.22 -6.75
CA ARG A 260 -17.72 -7.72 -5.54
C ARG A 260 -17.06 -7.19 -4.26
N GLN A 261 -15.74 -7.05 -4.26
CA GLN A 261 -14.97 -6.61 -3.10
C GLN A 261 -14.77 -5.09 -3.11
N LEU A 262 -14.47 -4.48 -4.25
CA LEU A 262 -13.87 -3.15 -4.32
C LEU A 262 -14.75 -2.07 -4.93
N PHE A 263 -15.84 -2.41 -5.64
CA PHE A 263 -16.71 -1.41 -6.26
C PHE A 263 -17.39 -0.54 -5.19
N GLU A 264 -17.33 0.78 -5.36
CA GLU A 264 -18.01 1.75 -4.49
C GLU A 264 -18.69 2.88 -5.27
N THR A 265 -18.18 3.22 -6.46
CA THR A 265 -18.70 4.30 -7.32
C THR A 265 -18.30 4.07 -8.77
N ASP A 266 -18.98 4.73 -9.71
CA ASP A 266 -18.66 4.64 -11.13
C ASP A 266 -17.42 5.46 -11.50
N ARG A 267 -16.87 5.16 -12.69
CA ARG A 267 -15.62 5.76 -13.18
C ARG A 267 -15.71 7.27 -13.32
N ALA A 268 -16.81 7.79 -13.87
CA ALA A 268 -16.94 9.21 -14.12
C ALA A 268 -16.96 9.98 -12.81
N THR A 269 -17.72 9.50 -11.83
CA THR A 269 -17.78 10.05 -10.48
C THR A 269 -16.42 10.01 -9.78
N TYR A 270 -15.71 8.88 -9.82
CA TYR A 270 -14.37 8.76 -9.23
C TYR A 270 -13.39 9.78 -9.82
N LEU A 271 -13.23 9.80 -11.15
CA LEU A 271 -12.26 10.69 -11.80
C LEU A 271 -12.56 12.17 -11.56
N ASP A 272 -13.84 12.55 -11.65
CA ASP A 272 -14.31 13.90 -11.40
C ASP A 272 -14.04 14.36 -9.95
N GLN A 273 -14.26 13.48 -8.97
CA GLN A 273 -13.90 13.75 -7.57
C GLN A 273 -12.39 13.92 -7.39
N LYS A 274 -11.59 12.99 -7.91
CA LYS A 274 -10.13 13.00 -7.76
C LYS A 274 -9.47 14.22 -8.39
N ARG A 275 -9.96 14.71 -9.54
CA ARG A 275 -9.48 15.95 -10.16
C ARG A 275 -9.70 17.16 -9.27
N ARG A 276 -10.92 17.33 -8.75
CA ARG A 276 -11.23 18.40 -7.80
C ARG A 276 -10.41 18.33 -6.51
N GLU A 277 -10.21 17.12 -5.99
CA GLU A 277 -9.38 16.87 -4.81
C GLU A 277 -7.92 17.27 -5.07
N TYR A 278 -7.40 16.97 -6.26
CA TYR A 278 -6.05 17.32 -6.66
C TYR A 278 -5.86 18.84 -6.81
N GLU A 279 -6.81 19.55 -7.41
CA GLU A 279 -6.79 21.02 -7.48
C GLU A 279 -6.71 21.66 -6.08
N ARG A 280 -7.50 21.15 -5.12
CA ARG A 280 -7.44 21.61 -3.73
C ARG A 280 -6.14 21.25 -3.04
N GLN A 281 -5.62 20.04 -3.26
CA GLN A 281 -4.31 19.64 -2.75
C GLN A 281 -3.22 20.60 -3.21
N GLN A 282 -3.23 21.00 -4.49
CA GLN A 282 -2.27 21.97 -5.01
C GLN A 282 -2.42 23.36 -4.37
N ALA A 283 -3.66 23.80 -4.12
CA ALA A 283 -3.89 25.06 -3.41
C ALA A 283 -3.31 25.03 -1.98
N LEU A 284 -3.59 23.95 -1.23
CA LEU A 284 -3.05 23.73 0.11
C LEU A 284 -1.51 23.68 0.12
N ALA A 285 -0.90 23.02 -0.88
CA ALA A 285 0.55 22.96 -1.00
C ALA A 285 1.17 24.35 -1.22
N ARG A 286 0.52 25.24 -1.99
CA ARG A 286 0.97 26.62 -2.21
C ARG A 286 0.85 27.47 -0.94
N GLU A 287 -0.22 27.31 -0.18
CA GLU A 287 -0.41 28.00 1.11
C GLU A 287 0.60 27.56 2.17
N ALA A 288 1.00 26.29 2.14
CA ALA A 288 2.00 25.73 3.06
C ALA A 288 3.46 26.10 2.68
N ALA A 289 3.69 26.63 1.48
CA ALA A 289 5.03 27.00 1.04
C ALA A 289 5.53 28.27 1.75
N PRO A 290 6.80 28.32 2.20
CA PRO A 290 7.34 29.49 2.88
C PRO A 290 7.41 30.69 1.91
N GLY A 291 6.46 31.62 2.04
CA GLY A 291 6.34 32.82 1.19
C GLY A 291 4.92 33.23 0.80
N GLY A 292 3.89 32.43 1.14
CA GLY A 292 2.49 32.72 0.80
C GLY A 292 1.80 33.75 1.71
N ARG A 293 2.06 35.04 1.49
CA ARG A 293 1.10 36.15 1.58
C ARG A 293 1.51 37.23 0.59
#